data_AF-A0A0S2LHX3-F1
#
_entry.id   AF-A0A0S2LHX3-F1
#
_cell.length_a   1.000
_cell.length_b   1.000
_cell.length_c   1.000
_cell.angle_alpha   90.00
_cell.angle_beta   90.00
_cell.angle_gamma   90.00
#
_symmetry.space_group_name_H-M   'P 1'
#
loop_
_entity.id
_entity.type
_entity.pdbx_description
1 polymer ?
#
loop_
_entity_poly.entity_id
_entity_poly.type
_entity_poly.pdbx_seq_one_letter_code
_entity_poly.pdbx_strand_id
1 'polypeptide(L)' 'MNRIPVVLNIDEIEYLLDQLPPPDKEEDPVITKLREKLKLSLQEVRKNAE' A
#
# COMPACT_ATOMS: atom_id res chain seq x y z
N MET A 1 12.27 4.14 -19.43
CA MET A 1 12.19 4.00 -17.96
C MET A 1 12.39 2.54 -17.61
N ASN A 2 13.56 2.19 -17.05
CA ASN A 2 13.84 0.84 -16.55
C ASN A 2 12.88 0.53 -15.39
N ARG A 3 11.87 -0.32 -15.63
CA ARG A 3 11.05 -0.89 -14.57
C ARG A 3 11.83 -2.04 -13.93
N ILE A 4 12.78 -1.69 -13.07
CA ILE A 4 13.46 -2.67 -12.23
C ILE A 4 12.43 -3.09 -11.17
N PRO A 5 12.10 -4.38 -11.00
CA PRO A 5 11.19 -4.81 -9.97
C PRO A 5 11.79 -4.44 -8.61
N VAL A 6 11.14 -3.53 -7.90
CA VAL A 6 11.51 -3.20 -6.52
C VAL A 6 10.96 -4.35 -5.67
N VAL A 7 11.86 -5.20 -5.17
CA VAL A 7 11.52 -6.16 -4.13
C VAL A 7 11.49 -5.38 -2.83
N LEU A 8 10.29 -5.02 -2.38
CA LEU A 8 10.06 -4.31 -1.13
C LEU A 8 9.68 -5.33 -0.06
N ASN A 9 10.33 -5.26 1.11
CA ASN A 9 9.86 -5.99 2.27
C ASN A 9 8.53 -5.41 2.77
N ILE A 10 7.74 -6.20 3.51
CA ILE A 10 6.43 -5.77 4.04
C ILE A 10 6.56 -4.45 4.79
N ASP A 11 7.59 -4.31 5.63
CA ASP A 11 7.89 -3.09 6.39
C ASP A 11 8.14 -1.86 5.49
N GLU A 12 8.85 -2.04 4.37
CA GLU A 12 9.10 -0.97 3.41
C GLU A 12 7.82 -0.58 2.64
N ILE A 13 6.96 -1.54 2.32
CA ILE A 13 5.66 -1.24 1.68
C ILE A 13 4.75 -0.50 2.66
N GLU A 14 4.73 -0.89 3.93
CA GLU A 14 3.99 -0.17 4.98
C GLU A 14 4.52 1.26 5.14
N TYR A 15 5.84 1.44 5.17
CA TYR A 15 6.49 2.75 5.25
C TYR A 15 6.18 3.65 4.03
N LEU A 16 6.12 3.07 2.83
CA LEU A 16 5.76 3.82 1.62
C LEU A 16 4.27 4.16 1.58
N LEU A 17 3.40 3.28 2.08
CA LEU A 17 1.96 3.53 2.17
C LEU A 17 1.63 4.64 3.16
N ASP A 18 2.35 4.70 4.28
CA ASP A 18 2.16 5.74 5.30
C ASP A 18 2.58 7.13 4.81
N GLN A 19 3.51 7.18 3.85
CA GLN A 19 3.93 8.41 3.17
C GLN A 19 2.93 8.91 2.12
N LEU A 20 1.93 8.11 1.73
CA LEU A 20 0.96 8.56 0.75
C LEU A 20 0.01 9.59 1.39
N PRO A 21 -0.22 10.76 0.75
CA PRO A 21 -1.12 11.77 1.29
C PRO A 21 -2.54 11.21 1.44
N PRO A 22 -3.33 11.65 2.42
CA PRO A 22 -4.70 11.16 2.60
C PRO A 22 -5.50 11.28 1.29
N PRO A 23 -6.43 10.34 1.03
CA PRO A 23 -7.23 10.36 -0.19
C PRO A 23 -7.96 11.70 -0.29
N ASP A 24 -7.77 12.39 -1.42
CA ASP A 24 -8.35 13.70 -1.64
C ASP A 24 -9.88 13.59 -1.77
N LYS A 25 -10.63 14.67 -1.52
CA LYS A 25 -12.10 14.63 -1.59
C LYS A 25 -12.62 14.43 -3.02
N GLU A 26 -11.79 14.72 -4.01
CA GLU A 26 -12.04 14.47 -5.43
C GLU A 26 -11.40 13.15 -5.92
N GLU A 27 -10.74 12.38 -5.03
CA GLU A 27 -10.11 11.11 -5.38
C GLU A 27 -11.20 10.07 -5.72
N ASP A 28 -10.97 9.34 -6.81
CA ASP A 28 -11.92 8.35 -7.31
C ASP A 28 -12.20 7.30 -6.21
N PRO A 29 -13.47 6.98 -5.90
CA PRO A 29 -13.82 6.07 -4.82
C PRO A 29 -13.19 4.68 -4.99
N VAL A 30 -12.84 4.29 -6.21
CA VAL A 30 -12.11 3.05 -6.48
C VAL A 30 -10.66 3.13 -5.96
N ILE A 31 -10.00 4.27 -6.12
CA ILE A 31 -8.63 4.50 -5.64
C ILE A 31 -8.59 4.45 -4.11
N THR A 32 -9.50 5.14 -3.44
CA THR A 32 -9.63 5.10 -1.97
C THR A 32 -9.82 3.66 -1.47
N LYS A 33 -10.72 2.91 -2.12
CA LYS A 33 -10.99 1.50 -1.78
C LYS A 33 -9.79 0.58 -2.04
N LEU A 34 -9.03 0.83 -3.10
CA LEU A 34 -7.82 0.07 -3.41
C LEU A 34 -6.72 0.32 -2.38
N ARG A 35 -6.55 1.56 -1.90
CA ARG A 35 -5.58 1.93 -0.86
C ARG A 35 -5.90 1.24 0.47
N GLU A 36 -7.16 1.27 0.88
CA GLU A 36 -7.62 0.52 2.07
C GLU A 36 -7.37 -0.98 1.92
N LYS A 37 -7.73 -1.56 0.76
CA LYS A 37 -7.56 -2.99 0.52
C LYS A 37 -6.10 -3.41 0.50
N LEU A 38 -5.22 -2.59 -0.08
CA LEU A 38 -3.79 -2.81 -0.07
C LEU A 38 -3.22 -2.82 1.36
N LYS A 39 -3.63 -1.85 2.19
CA LYS A 39 -3.23 -1.78 3.60
C LYS A 39 -3.70 -3.01 4.40
N LEU A 40 -4.94 -3.43 4.20
CA LEU A 40 -5.50 -4.64 4.83
C LEU A 40 -4.73 -5.90 4.40
N SER A 41 -4.49 -6.08 3.10
CA SER A 41 -3.76 -7.25 2.62
C SER A 41 -2.33 -7.30 3.15
N LEU A 42 -1.64 -6.17 3.27
CA LEU A 42 -0.29 -6.15 3.85
C LEU A 42 -0.29 -6.49 5.34
N GLN A 43 -1.28 -6.02 6.09
CA GLN A 43 -1.48 -6.40 7.50
C GLN A 43 -1.78 -7.90 7.65
N GLU A 44 -2.57 -8.49 6.75
CA GLU A 44 -2.83 -9.94 6.72
C GLU A 44 -1.57 -10.75 6.40
N VAL A 45 -0.77 -10.28 5.44
CA VAL A 45 0.52 -10.91 5.08
C VAL A 45 1.49 -10.83 6.25
N ARG A 46 1.58 -9.70 6.96
CA ARG A 46 2.39 -9.54 8.17
C ARG A 46 1.98 -10.53 9.26
N LYS A 47 0.67 -10.62 9.54
CA LYS A 47 0.12 -11.58 10.52
C LYS A 47 0.37 -13.04 10.18
N ASN A 48 0.50 -13.39 8.90
CA ASN A 48 0.83 -14.76 8.47
C ASN A 48 2.35 -15.00 8.42
N ALA A 49 3.16 -13.94 8.44
CA ALA A 49 4.62 -14.02 8.43
C ALA A 49 5.21 -14.11 9.86
N GLU A 50 4.47 -13.66 10.88
CA GLU A 50 4.72 -13.88 12.31
C GLU A 50 4.30 -15.30 12.75
#